data_AF-A0A651HX61-F1
#
_entry.id   AF-A0A651HX61-F1
#
_cell.length_a   1.000
_cell.length_b   1.000
_cell.length_c   1.000
_cell.angle_alpha   90.00
_cell.angle_beta   90.00
_cell.angle_gamma   90.00
#
_symmetry.space_group_name_H-M   'P 1'
#
loop_
_entity.id
_entity.type
_entity.pdbx_description
1 polymer ?
#
loop_
_entity_poly.entity_id
_entity_poly.type
_entity_poly.pdbx_seq_one_letter_code
_entity_poly.pdbx_strand_id
1 'polypeptide(L)'
;MIHTRLIFIYFFLIFLISTDIYSQKQDFVWFTGRSQGGYCCVNFFNFTDTGFVMNSIISGSSQTIRDGSGKSTIADEEGNLLFYTDGFDVYNRNHRIMQNGDRVHAMSGELLANAYQNSGGVNVPDWTIIIPCPLEGDIYYLFYVGIKDDEVYPHHLRGAGLNYSKIDMSINVGLGEVVEKNINLIETKTNYKGLRAIRHANGRDWWIPIRGFLENKWYVFLLDDKGIHLAHESLVLEIGEHICWFVMYNDIKDQYICMTGDHFYPWRFFDDRPFEYQFHIYDFDRCAGTFEYNRTFELETWSHKYSLKSLTFCPNGRYLYGGLGGRYLIQYDTWAEDVQATADTLLNIFTMENAEPGIYEPKITPRGEMWLQHWASDKITVIKNPELSGEDVIISDEFIVTPWVNAGTFPNNANYRIGPIDGSPCDTLGIDNLPRAWFQYNGANLTEFERRFTDISYFRPEQWEWDFGDGTTYYGQHPGVHEFPGYGEYHVCLTVSNENAEDTYCEWV
;
A
#
# COMPACT_ATOMS: atom_id res chain seq x y z
N MET A 1 74.40 24.81 -9.79
CA MET A 1 74.03 24.23 -11.11
C MET A 1 73.28 22.93 -10.83
N ILE A 2 71.95 23.02 -10.72
CA ILE A 2 70.94 22.25 -11.50
C ILE A 2 70.80 20.80 -11.00
N HIS A 3 69.82 20.55 -10.12
CA HIS A 3 68.59 19.72 -10.31
C HIS A 3 68.90 18.21 -10.20
N THR A 4 68.18 17.36 -9.45
CA THR A 4 66.72 17.20 -9.43
C THR A 4 66.32 16.41 -8.17
N ARG A 5 65.38 16.91 -7.36
CA ARG A 5 64.70 16.12 -6.31
C ARG A 5 63.39 15.60 -6.90
N LEU A 6 63.24 14.28 -7.01
CA LEU A 6 61.98 13.61 -7.31
C LEU A 6 61.11 13.61 -6.04
N ILE A 7 60.00 14.34 -6.09
CA ILE A 7 58.92 14.29 -5.09
C ILE A 7 57.91 13.27 -5.63
N PHE A 8 57.73 12.16 -4.93
CA PHE A 8 56.59 11.26 -5.15
C PHE A 8 55.38 11.85 -4.43
N ILE A 9 54.46 12.45 -5.18
CA ILE A 9 53.13 12.82 -4.69
C ILE A 9 52.22 11.61 -4.96
N TYR A 10 51.81 10.92 -3.90
CA TYR A 10 50.70 9.97 -3.97
C TYR A 10 49.41 10.77 -4.14
N PHE A 11 48.84 10.77 -5.35
CA PHE A 11 47.46 11.19 -5.57
C PHE A 11 46.55 10.04 -5.13
N PHE A 12 45.90 10.17 -3.98
CA PHE A 12 44.77 9.34 -3.60
C PHE A 12 43.56 9.82 -4.40
N LEU A 13 43.29 9.19 -5.53
CA LEU A 13 42.07 9.40 -6.30
C LEU A 13 40.94 8.70 -5.53
N ILE A 14 40.23 9.45 -4.69
CA ILE A 14 38.93 9.03 -4.20
C ILE A 14 38.00 9.09 -5.40
N PHE A 15 37.70 7.93 -5.98
CA PHE A 15 36.54 7.79 -6.86
C PHE A 15 35.31 8.07 -5.98
N LEU A 16 34.80 9.30 -6.03
CA LEU A 16 33.41 9.56 -5.72
C LEU A 16 32.60 8.85 -6.81
N ILE A 17 32.31 7.58 -6.59
CA ILE A 17 31.17 6.95 -7.24
C ILE A 17 29.99 7.70 -6.65
N SER A 18 29.39 8.61 -7.41
CA SER A 18 28.03 9.04 -7.14
C SER A 18 27.17 7.81 -7.30
N THR A 19 26.95 7.08 -6.21
CA THR A 19 25.76 6.25 -6.13
C THR A 19 24.62 7.23 -6.25
N ASP A 20 23.93 7.23 -7.39
CA ASP A 20 22.68 7.95 -7.51
C ASP A 20 21.78 7.43 -6.38
N ILE A 21 21.59 8.26 -5.34
CA ILE A 21 20.71 7.96 -4.22
C ILE A 21 19.30 8.15 -4.76
N TYR A 22 18.81 7.13 -5.46
CA TYR A 22 17.45 7.15 -5.99
C TYR A 22 16.50 6.97 -4.82
N SER A 23 15.87 8.05 -4.40
CA SER A 23 14.84 8.01 -3.37
C SER A 23 13.68 7.08 -3.79
N GLN A 24 13.05 6.35 -2.85
CA GLN A 24 12.02 5.32 -3.16
C GLN A 24 10.60 5.87 -2.86
N LYS A 25 10.19 6.89 -3.62
CA LYS A 25 8.97 7.68 -3.38
C LYS A 25 7.82 7.40 -4.34
N GLN A 26 7.79 6.24 -4.99
CA GLN A 26 6.81 5.90 -6.03
C GLN A 26 5.34 5.94 -5.57
N ASP A 27 5.06 5.75 -4.29
CA ASP A 27 3.73 5.80 -3.64
C ASP A 27 3.53 7.08 -2.78
N PHE A 28 4.36 8.11 -2.95
CA PHE A 28 4.30 9.37 -2.17
C PHE A 28 3.20 10.34 -2.60
N VAL A 29 2.38 9.99 -3.59
CA VAL A 29 1.25 10.81 -4.01
C VAL A 29 -0.03 10.02 -3.88
N TRP A 30 -0.92 10.42 -2.99
CA TRP A 30 -2.23 9.81 -2.82
C TRP A 30 -3.32 10.77 -3.24
N PHE A 31 -4.52 10.26 -3.56
CA PHE A 31 -5.67 11.13 -3.79
C PHE A 31 -7.01 10.53 -3.38
N THR A 32 -7.94 11.42 -3.08
CA THR A 32 -9.31 11.13 -2.65
C THR A 32 -10.22 12.30 -2.99
N GLY A 33 -11.54 12.10 -3.03
CA GLY A 33 -12.47 13.22 -3.15
C GLY A 33 -13.90 12.81 -3.41
N ARG A 34 -14.63 13.59 -4.18
CA ARG A 34 -15.97 13.20 -4.63
C ARG A 34 -16.36 14.06 -5.80
N SER A 35 -16.98 13.44 -6.80
CA SER A 35 -17.68 14.19 -7.82
C SER A 35 -19.11 14.48 -7.36
N GLN A 36 -19.50 15.76 -7.34
CA GLN A 36 -20.84 16.19 -6.97
C GLN A 36 -21.31 17.34 -7.87
N GLY A 37 -22.57 17.29 -8.31
CA GLY A 37 -23.20 18.41 -9.02
C GLY A 37 -22.57 18.78 -10.37
N GLY A 38 -21.92 17.82 -11.05
CA GLY A 38 -21.22 18.07 -12.32
C GLY A 38 -19.81 18.66 -12.16
N TYR A 39 -19.29 18.73 -10.93
CA TYR A 39 -17.89 19.03 -10.66
C TYR A 39 -17.20 17.81 -10.07
N CYS A 40 -15.93 17.68 -10.40
CA CYS A 40 -15.04 16.76 -9.75
C CYS A 40 -14.16 17.54 -8.77
N CYS A 41 -14.13 17.09 -7.53
CA CYS A 41 -13.35 17.70 -6.46
C CYS A 41 -12.43 16.64 -5.86
N VAL A 42 -11.12 16.76 -6.12
CA VAL A 42 -10.11 15.78 -5.66
C VAL A 42 -9.03 16.49 -4.85
N ASN A 43 -8.61 15.84 -3.77
CA ASN A 43 -7.50 16.23 -2.92
C ASN A 43 -6.34 15.28 -3.17
N PHE A 44 -5.18 15.82 -3.52
CA PHE A 44 -3.92 15.12 -3.65
C PHE A 44 -3.08 15.37 -2.40
N PHE A 45 -2.55 14.31 -1.81
CA PHE A 45 -1.61 14.35 -0.70
C PHE A 45 -0.24 13.96 -1.24
N ASN A 46 0.67 14.92 -1.26
CA ASN A 46 2.07 14.68 -1.60
C ASN A 46 2.85 14.55 -0.30
N PHE A 47 3.26 13.33 0.03
CA PHE A 47 4.09 13.08 1.20
C PHE A 47 5.48 13.70 1.01
N THR A 48 6.07 14.15 2.10
CA THR A 48 7.46 14.62 2.18
C THR A 48 8.19 13.82 3.25
N ASP A 49 9.48 14.10 3.42
CA ASP A 49 10.28 13.39 4.43
C ASP A 49 9.93 13.78 5.86
N THR A 50 9.22 14.90 6.07
CA THR A 50 8.75 15.36 7.39
C THR A 50 7.23 15.54 7.54
N GLY A 51 6.44 15.34 6.48
CA GLY A 51 4.98 15.41 6.56
C GLY A 51 4.29 15.17 5.22
N PHE A 52 3.32 16.02 4.89
CA PHE A 52 2.65 16.02 3.60
C PHE A 52 2.16 17.43 3.22
N VAL A 53 1.96 17.64 1.92
CA VAL A 53 1.32 18.82 1.34
C VAL A 53 0.04 18.39 0.64
N MET A 54 -1.08 19.03 0.99
CA MET A 54 -2.36 18.78 0.34
C MET A 54 -2.65 19.83 -0.74
N ASN A 55 -2.98 19.38 -1.94
CA ASN A 55 -3.43 20.22 -3.06
C ASN A 55 -4.79 19.76 -3.56
N SER A 56 -5.73 20.69 -3.74
CA SER A 56 -7.08 20.36 -4.21
C SER A 56 -7.32 20.84 -5.65
N ILE A 57 -8.06 20.04 -6.39
CA ILE A 57 -8.40 20.27 -7.79
C ILE A 57 -9.92 20.29 -7.93
N ILE A 58 -10.39 21.28 -8.67
CA ILE A 58 -11.79 21.38 -9.08
C ILE A 58 -11.80 21.39 -10.60
N SER A 59 -12.38 20.36 -11.21
CA SER A 59 -12.58 20.31 -12.66
C SER A 59 -14.07 20.30 -13.02
N GLY A 60 -14.40 20.92 -14.16
CA GLY A 60 -15.74 20.86 -14.72
C GLY A 60 -16.07 19.47 -15.30
N SER A 61 -17.37 19.22 -15.51
CA SER A 61 -17.96 17.93 -15.91
C SER A 61 -17.35 17.19 -17.09
N SER A 62 -16.61 17.85 -17.98
CA SER A 62 -15.94 17.21 -19.12
C SER A 62 -14.68 16.43 -18.74
N GLN A 63 -14.19 16.54 -17.50
CA GLN A 63 -12.97 15.91 -17.01
C GLN A 63 -13.14 15.41 -15.57
N THR A 64 -14.17 14.59 -15.40
CA THR A 64 -14.51 14.03 -14.10
C THR A 64 -13.52 12.96 -13.68
N ILE A 65 -12.65 13.28 -12.72
CA ILE A 65 -11.89 12.26 -11.98
C ILE A 65 -12.87 11.61 -11.00
N ARG A 66 -13.09 10.29 -11.15
CA ARG A 66 -14.04 9.57 -10.29
C ARG A 66 -13.39 9.21 -8.97
N ASP A 67 -14.10 9.43 -7.87
CA ASP A 67 -13.65 8.92 -6.56
C ASP A 67 -14.33 7.59 -6.23
N GLY A 68 -13.90 6.54 -6.92
CA GLY A 68 -14.25 5.15 -6.61
C GLY A 68 -13.18 4.46 -5.76
N SER A 69 -13.34 3.17 -5.53
CA SER A 69 -12.48 2.42 -4.60
C SER A 69 -11.30 1.67 -5.21
N GLY A 70 -10.99 1.81 -6.51
CA GLY A 70 -9.70 1.28 -6.99
C GLY A 70 -9.04 2.17 -7.98
N LYS A 71 -8.35 3.08 -7.33
CA LYS A 71 -7.47 4.06 -7.89
C LYS A 71 -6.07 3.55 -7.68
N SER A 72 -5.14 4.00 -8.50
CA SER A 72 -3.72 3.75 -8.32
C SER A 72 -2.97 5.01 -8.73
N THR A 73 -1.83 5.23 -8.11
CA THR A 73 -0.97 6.41 -8.32
C THR A 73 0.46 5.96 -8.52
N ILE A 74 1.23 6.72 -9.28
CA ILE A 74 2.67 6.52 -9.34
C ILE A 74 3.38 7.87 -9.42
N ALA A 75 4.41 7.99 -8.59
CA ALA A 75 5.33 9.12 -8.58
C ALA A 75 6.73 8.67 -9.05
N ASP A 76 7.57 9.64 -9.41
CA ASP A 76 8.99 9.40 -9.63
C ASP A 76 9.72 9.14 -8.31
N GLU A 77 11.03 8.92 -8.40
CA GLU A 77 11.90 8.60 -7.27
C GLU A 77 12.01 9.77 -6.29
N GLU A 78 11.78 10.99 -6.74
CA GLU A 78 11.72 12.19 -5.91
C GLU A 78 10.34 12.43 -5.27
N GLY A 79 9.31 11.67 -5.66
CA GLY A 79 7.95 11.76 -5.13
C GLY A 79 7.04 12.73 -5.89
N ASN A 80 7.43 13.16 -7.10
CA ASN A 80 6.57 13.95 -7.96
C ASN A 80 5.61 13.04 -8.74
N LEU A 81 4.33 13.44 -8.82
CA LEU A 81 3.31 12.70 -9.57
C LEU A 81 3.71 12.55 -11.04
N LEU A 82 3.70 11.30 -11.54
CA LEU A 82 3.85 10.98 -12.96
C LEU A 82 2.47 10.86 -13.62
N PHE A 83 1.67 9.91 -13.13
CA PHE A 83 0.31 9.67 -13.58
C PHE A 83 -0.49 8.88 -12.53
N TYR A 84 -1.79 8.76 -12.75
CA TYR A 84 -2.69 8.01 -11.89
C TYR A 84 -3.91 7.51 -12.65
N THR A 85 -4.66 6.60 -12.05
CA THR A 85 -5.95 6.15 -12.57
C THR A 85 -7.03 6.26 -11.51
N ASP A 86 -8.25 6.56 -11.95
CA ASP A 86 -9.46 6.47 -11.12
C ASP A 86 -10.16 5.10 -11.20
N GLY A 87 -9.50 4.12 -11.84
CA GLY A 87 -10.03 2.79 -12.13
C GLY A 87 -10.67 2.67 -13.51
N PHE A 88 -10.86 3.77 -14.24
CA PHE A 88 -11.46 3.79 -15.57
C PHE A 88 -10.58 4.46 -16.61
N ASP A 89 -10.12 5.67 -16.29
CA ASP A 89 -9.26 6.49 -17.14
C ASP A 89 -7.88 6.64 -16.48
N VAL A 90 -6.88 6.94 -17.30
CA VAL A 90 -5.51 7.26 -16.90
C VAL A 90 -5.28 8.75 -17.12
N TYR A 91 -4.82 9.43 -16.08
CA TYR A 91 -4.59 10.87 -16.04
C TYR A 91 -3.11 11.14 -15.86
N ASN A 92 -2.57 12.10 -16.60
CA ASN A 92 -1.21 12.57 -16.40
C ASN A 92 -1.09 13.52 -15.20
N ARG A 93 0.14 13.92 -14.86
CA ARG A 93 0.45 14.89 -13.80
C ARG A 93 -0.24 16.26 -13.91
N ASN A 94 -0.77 16.62 -15.09
CA ASN A 94 -1.54 17.84 -15.30
C ASN A 94 -3.05 17.62 -15.10
N HIS A 95 -3.44 16.46 -14.57
CA HIS A 95 -4.82 16.06 -14.28
C HIS A 95 -5.72 16.06 -15.51
N ARG A 96 -5.12 15.80 -16.68
CA ARG A 96 -5.82 15.57 -17.94
C ARG A 96 -5.74 14.10 -18.27
N ILE A 97 -6.80 13.57 -18.90
CA ILE A 97 -6.76 12.22 -19.46
C ILE A 97 -5.55 12.16 -20.40
N MET A 98 -4.67 11.19 -20.13
CA MET A 98 -3.47 10.92 -20.91
C MET A 98 -3.88 10.52 -22.34
N GLN A 99 -3.01 10.72 -23.33
CA GLN A 99 -3.31 10.25 -24.69
C GLN A 99 -3.59 8.73 -24.67
N ASN A 100 -4.69 8.33 -25.31
CA ASN A 100 -5.25 6.98 -25.27
C ASN A 100 -5.63 6.45 -23.85
N GLY A 101 -5.67 7.34 -22.86
CA GLY A 101 -5.94 7.03 -21.46
C GLY A 101 -7.41 6.97 -21.08
N ASP A 102 -8.35 7.19 -22.00
CA ASP A 102 -9.79 7.07 -21.73
C ASP A 102 -10.25 5.61 -21.79
N ARG A 103 -11.10 5.12 -20.88
CA ARG A 103 -11.67 3.75 -20.93
C ARG A 103 -10.59 2.67 -21.05
N VAL A 104 -9.55 2.82 -20.25
CA VAL A 104 -8.43 1.86 -20.16
C VAL A 104 -8.86 0.58 -19.45
N HIS A 105 -10.04 0.56 -18.83
CA HIS A 105 -10.60 -0.63 -18.21
C HIS A 105 -11.54 -1.43 -19.13
N ALA A 106 -11.36 -2.75 -19.18
CA ALA A 106 -12.20 -3.70 -19.89
C ALA A 106 -13.49 -3.98 -19.09
N MET A 107 -14.52 -3.17 -19.35
CA MET A 107 -15.83 -3.26 -18.69
C MET A 107 -16.91 -3.76 -19.64
N SER A 108 -17.82 -4.58 -19.12
CA SER A 108 -19.08 -4.90 -19.80
C SER A 108 -20.21 -5.05 -18.79
N GLY A 109 -21.33 -4.35 -19.03
CA GLY A 109 -22.48 -4.40 -18.14
C GLY A 109 -23.18 -3.04 -18.04
N GLU A 110 -24.46 -3.06 -17.69
CA GLU A 110 -25.24 -1.84 -17.50
C GLU A 110 -24.79 -1.11 -16.23
N LEU A 111 -24.44 -1.83 -15.17
CA LEU A 111 -23.97 -1.23 -13.90
C LEU A 111 -22.67 -0.46 -14.11
N LEU A 112 -21.72 -1.05 -14.83
CA LEU A 112 -20.42 -0.44 -15.10
C LEU A 112 -20.55 0.76 -16.05
N ALA A 113 -21.41 0.67 -17.07
CA ALA A 113 -21.71 1.80 -17.94
C ALA A 113 -22.31 2.97 -17.16
N ASN A 114 -23.22 2.69 -16.23
CA ASN A 114 -23.80 3.69 -15.33
C ASN A 114 -22.75 4.26 -14.36
N ALA A 115 -21.88 3.43 -13.79
CA ALA A 115 -20.83 3.87 -12.88
C ALA A 115 -19.80 4.79 -13.57
N TYR A 116 -19.44 4.47 -14.81
CA TYR A 116 -18.59 5.32 -15.64
C TYR A 116 -19.23 6.70 -15.90
N GLN A 117 -20.54 6.73 -16.15
CA GLN A 117 -21.28 7.97 -16.44
C GLN A 117 -21.57 8.81 -15.19
N ASN A 118 -21.84 8.18 -14.04
CA ASN A 118 -22.35 8.84 -12.84
C ASN A 118 -21.29 9.49 -11.94
N SER A 119 -20.06 9.69 -12.42
CA SER A 119 -19.00 10.46 -11.73
C SER A 119 -18.53 9.93 -10.36
N GLY A 120 -19.22 8.96 -9.76
CA GLY A 120 -18.91 8.36 -8.46
C GLY A 120 -18.03 7.09 -8.52
N GLY A 121 -17.72 6.59 -9.72
CA GLY A 121 -16.89 5.40 -9.90
C GLY A 121 -17.52 4.10 -9.40
N VAL A 122 -16.71 3.03 -9.25
CA VAL A 122 -17.14 1.74 -8.67
C VAL A 122 -16.50 1.54 -7.30
N ASN A 123 -17.30 1.07 -6.35
CA ASN A 123 -16.81 0.67 -5.03
C ASN A 123 -16.27 -0.79 -5.05
N VAL A 124 -15.12 -0.95 -5.68
CA VAL A 124 -14.33 -2.18 -5.67
C VAL A 124 -12.95 -1.82 -5.14
N PRO A 125 -12.62 -2.15 -3.88
CA PRO A 125 -11.29 -1.90 -3.32
C PRO A 125 -10.17 -2.64 -4.06
N ASP A 126 -9.05 -1.97 -4.29
CA ASP A 126 -7.78 -2.56 -4.74
C ASP A 126 -7.87 -3.44 -6.01
N TRP A 127 -8.59 -3.01 -7.05
CA TRP A 127 -8.71 -3.74 -8.33
C TRP A 127 -7.77 -3.24 -9.42
N THR A 128 -7.02 -2.17 -9.15
CA THR A 128 -5.97 -1.63 -10.02
C THR A 128 -4.65 -1.57 -9.26
N ILE A 129 -3.53 -1.66 -9.98
CA ILE A 129 -2.18 -1.43 -9.44
C ILE A 129 -1.24 -1.01 -10.57
N ILE A 130 -0.34 -0.07 -10.30
CA ILE A 130 0.67 0.40 -11.27
C ILE A 130 2.03 -0.18 -10.90
N ILE A 131 2.78 -0.69 -11.89
CA ILE A 131 4.09 -1.31 -11.68
C ILE A 131 5.08 -0.76 -12.71
N PRO A 132 6.25 -0.24 -12.30
CA PRO A 132 7.30 0.15 -13.24
C PRO A 132 7.86 -1.09 -13.95
N CYS A 133 8.20 -0.94 -15.23
CA CYS A 133 8.85 -1.99 -15.99
C CYS A 133 10.26 -2.25 -15.42
N PRO A 134 10.63 -3.52 -15.15
CA PRO A 134 11.93 -3.89 -14.57
C PRO A 134 13.19 -3.31 -15.24
N LEU A 135 13.16 -3.04 -16.55
CA LEU A 135 14.34 -2.60 -17.34
C LEU A 135 14.13 -1.34 -18.17
N GLU A 136 12.92 -0.79 -18.18
CA GLU A 136 12.55 0.37 -18.99
C GLU A 136 12.00 1.45 -18.05
N GLY A 137 12.85 2.36 -17.59
CA GLY A 137 12.52 3.31 -16.50
C GLY A 137 11.36 4.26 -16.79
N ASP A 138 11.05 4.52 -18.06
CA ASP A 138 9.92 5.34 -18.48
C ASP A 138 8.63 4.54 -18.75
N ILE A 139 8.68 3.22 -18.61
CA ILE A 139 7.59 2.32 -18.97
C ILE A 139 6.92 1.76 -17.73
N TYR A 140 5.60 1.74 -17.73
CA TYR A 140 4.78 1.28 -16.62
C TYR A 140 3.65 0.37 -17.10
N TYR A 141 3.32 -0.61 -16.28
CA TYR A 141 2.17 -1.49 -16.46
C TYR A 141 1.08 -1.10 -15.47
N LEU A 142 -0.10 -0.73 -15.97
CA LEU A 142 -1.32 -0.64 -15.18
C LEU A 142 -2.04 -1.98 -15.25
N PHE A 143 -1.96 -2.77 -14.20
CA PHE A 143 -2.72 -4.01 -14.06
C PHE A 143 -4.08 -3.73 -13.44
N TYR A 144 -5.09 -4.47 -13.90
CA TYR A 144 -6.42 -4.37 -13.34
C TYR A 144 -7.23 -5.65 -13.52
N VAL A 145 -8.09 -5.92 -12.55
CA VAL A 145 -9.05 -7.01 -12.64
C VAL A 145 -10.16 -6.63 -13.61
N GLY A 146 -10.43 -7.47 -14.60
CA GLY A 146 -11.62 -7.33 -15.45
C GLY A 146 -12.87 -7.46 -14.59
N ILE A 147 -13.88 -6.60 -14.81
CA ILE A 147 -15.12 -6.62 -14.03
C ILE A 147 -16.29 -6.69 -15.00
N LYS A 148 -17.27 -7.54 -14.68
CA LYS A 148 -18.51 -7.69 -15.44
C LYS A 148 -19.70 -7.76 -14.48
N ASP A 149 -20.89 -7.46 -14.98
CA ASP A 149 -22.13 -7.76 -14.26
C ASP A 149 -22.22 -9.27 -13.97
N ASP A 150 -22.70 -9.62 -12.78
CA ASP A 150 -22.93 -11.01 -12.41
C ASP A 150 -24.25 -11.51 -13.01
N GLU A 151 -24.16 -12.54 -13.86
CA GLU A 151 -25.33 -13.14 -14.53
C GLU A 151 -26.20 -13.99 -13.60
N VAL A 152 -25.62 -14.49 -12.51
CA VAL A 152 -26.32 -15.31 -11.51
C VAL A 152 -27.03 -14.42 -10.49
N TYR A 153 -26.42 -13.27 -10.16
CA TYR A 153 -26.90 -12.36 -9.13
C TYR A 153 -27.12 -10.95 -9.68
N PRO A 154 -28.35 -10.61 -10.09
CA PRO A 154 -28.68 -9.29 -10.62
C PRO A 154 -28.20 -8.17 -9.70
N HIS A 155 -27.68 -7.08 -10.28
CA HIS A 155 -27.11 -5.91 -9.58
C HIS A 155 -25.76 -6.13 -8.87
N HIS A 156 -25.06 -7.24 -9.13
CA HIS A 156 -23.74 -7.52 -8.55
C HIS A 156 -22.63 -7.53 -9.61
N LEU A 157 -21.38 -7.45 -9.15
CA LEU A 157 -20.18 -7.47 -9.98
C LEU A 157 -19.38 -8.74 -9.72
N ARG A 158 -18.76 -9.27 -10.77
CA ARG A 158 -17.84 -10.41 -10.71
C ARG A 158 -16.53 -10.10 -11.41
N GLY A 159 -15.47 -10.79 -10.99
CA GLY A 159 -14.18 -10.72 -11.67
C GLY A 159 -14.20 -11.54 -12.96
N ALA A 160 -13.53 -11.00 -13.97
CA ALA A 160 -13.48 -11.52 -15.32
C ALA A 160 -12.04 -11.54 -15.84
N GLY A 161 -11.11 -11.94 -14.98
CA GLY A 161 -9.71 -12.14 -15.34
C GLY A 161 -8.80 -10.98 -14.99
N LEU A 162 -7.56 -11.06 -15.45
CA LEU A 162 -6.55 -10.02 -15.27
C LEU A 162 -6.22 -9.40 -16.62
N ASN A 163 -6.06 -8.08 -16.63
CA ASN A 163 -5.72 -7.31 -17.80
C ASN A 163 -4.61 -6.32 -17.45
N TYR A 164 -3.94 -5.81 -18.48
CA TYR A 164 -3.03 -4.68 -18.32
C TYR A 164 -3.18 -3.66 -19.45
N SER A 165 -2.67 -2.47 -19.18
CA SER A 165 -2.33 -1.48 -20.20
C SER A 165 -0.91 -0.98 -19.95
N LYS A 166 -0.15 -0.74 -21.03
CA LYS A 166 1.24 -0.28 -21.00
C LYS A 166 1.27 1.24 -21.20
N ILE A 167 1.94 1.94 -20.31
CA ILE A 167 2.11 3.40 -20.31
C ILE A 167 3.57 3.69 -20.62
N ASP A 168 3.81 4.62 -21.54
CA ASP A 168 5.14 5.17 -21.82
C ASP A 168 5.17 6.63 -21.40
N MET A 169 6.05 6.98 -20.45
CA MET A 169 6.23 8.32 -19.90
C MET A 169 7.30 9.14 -20.63
N SER A 170 8.09 8.53 -21.52
CA SER A 170 9.13 9.22 -22.29
C SER A 170 8.57 10.14 -23.38
N ILE A 171 7.29 9.93 -23.73
CA ILE A 171 6.57 10.65 -24.79
C ILE A 171 5.69 11.79 -24.25
N ASN A 172 5.20 12.63 -25.16
CA ASN A 172 4.40 13.82 -24.84
C ASN A 172 5.06 14.76 -23.80
N VAL A 173 6.39 14.92 -23.87
CA VAL A 173 7.16 15.80 -22.99
C VAL A 173 6.97 15.42 -21.50
N GLY A 174 7.01 14.11 -21.20
CA GLY A 174 6.85 13.60 -19.83
C GLY A 174 5.40 13.51 -19.35
N LEU A 175 4.41 13.76 -20.23
CA LEU A 175 2.99 13.59 -19.91
C LEU A 175 2.46 12.19 -20.24
N GLY A 176 3.24 11.41 -20.98
CA GLY A 176 2.99 10.02 -21.31
C GLY A 176 1.84 9.75 -22.28
N GLU A 177 1.74 8.48 -22.69
CA GLU A 177 0.64 7.91 -23.46
C GLU A 177 0.44 6.43 -23.10
N VAL A 178 -0.81 5.97 -23.19
CA VAL A 178 -1.13 4.54 -23.11
C VAL A 178 -0.84 3.90 -24.47
N VAL A 179 0.28 3.19 -24.57
CA VAL A 179 0.79 2.60 -25.83
C VAL A 179 0.22 1.22 -26.13
N GLU A 180 -0.14 0.44 -25.10
CA GLU A 180 -0.93 -0.78 -25.23
C GLU A 180 -2.11 -0.70 -24.27
N LYS A 181 -3.29 -1.12 -24.72
CA LYS A 181 -4.53 -0.90 -23.98
C LYS A 181 -5.39 -2.15 -24.00
N ASN A 182 -5.97 -2.49 -22.84
CA ASN A 182 -6.89 -3.62 -22.72
C ASN A 182 -6.30 -4.96 -23.16
N ILE A 183 -5.04 -5.22 -22.81
CA ILE A 183 -4.42 -6.52 -23.07
C ILE A 183 -4.91 -7.50 -22.01
N ASN A 184 -5.64 -8.52 -22.45
CA ASN A 184 -6.15 -9.58 -21.58
C ASN A 184 -5.06 -10.64 -21.35
N LEU A 185 -4.73 -10.90 -20.08
CA LEU A 185 -3.78 -11.93 -19.68
C LEU A 185 -4.46 -13.28 -19.45
N ILE A 186 -5.70 -13.23 -18.95
CA ILE A 186 -6.54 -14.40 -18.74
C ILE A 186 -8.01 -14.00 -18.76
N GLU A 187 -8.85 -14.79 -19.44
CA GLU A 187 -10.30 -14.63 -19.44
C GLU A 187 -10.95 -15.79 -18.67
N THR A 188 -11.05 -15.63 -17.35
CA THR A 188 -11.72 -16.58 -16.44
C THR A 188 -12.44 -15.83 -15.33
N LYS A 189 -13.26 -16.53 -14.53
CA LYS A 189 -13.82 -15.94 -13.32
C LYS A 189 -12.72 -15.82 -12.27
N THR A 190 -12.48 -14.62 -11.77
CA THR A 190 -11.47 -14.34 -10.75
C THR A 190 -12.08 -13.61 -9.57
N ASN A 191 -11.35 -13.55 -8.45
CA ASN A 191 -11.66 -12.55 -7.44
C ASN A 191 -11.51 -11.15 -8.04
N TYR A 192 -12.38 -10.24 -7.63
CA TYR A 192 -12.51 -8.90 -8.22
C TYR A 192 -11.95 -7.77 -7.37
N LYS A 193 -11.34 -8.09 -6.22
CA LYS A 193 -10.77 -7.15 -5.24
C LYS A 193 -9.44 -7.67 -4.71
N GLY A 194 -8.63 -6.78 -4.14
CA GLY A 194 -7.39 -7.16 -3.43
C GLY A 194 -6.26 -7.56 -4.36
N LEU A 195 -6.15 -6.94 -5.53
CA LEU A 195 -5.01 -7.09 -6.42
C LEU A 195 -3.74 -6.62 -5.70
N ARG A 196 -2.70 -7.46 -5.77
CA ARG A 196 -1.39 -7.20 -5.17
C ARG A 196 -0.31 -7.54 -6.19
N ALA A 197 0.80 -6.82 -6.11
CA ALA A 197 2.02 -7.11 -6.86
C ALA A 197 3.20 -7.11 -5.89
N ILE A 198 4.01 -8.16 -5.98
CA ILE A 198 5.07 -8.46 -5.00
C ILE A 198 6.39 -8.48 -5.74
N ARG A 199 7.39 -7.77 -5.25
CA ARG A 199 8.73 -7.79 -5.85
C ARG A 199 9.27 -9.23 -5.81
N HIS A 200 9.75 -9.73 -6.93
CA HIS A 200 10.48 -11.00 -6.97
C HIS A 200 11.72 -10.93 -6.06
N ALA A 201 12.13 -12.05 -5.48
CA ALA A 201 13.31 -12.11 -4.62
C ALA A 201 14.64 -11.84 -5.35
N ASN A 202 14.62 -11.62 -6.67
CA ASN A 202 15.79 -11.19 -7.44
C ASN A 202 15.96 -9.66 -7.44
N GLY A 203 15.07 -8.93 -6.74
CA GLY A 203 15.12 -7.48 -6.56
C GLY A 203 14.60 -6.66 -7.73
N ARG A 204 14.37 -7.26 -8.90
CA ARG A 204 14.04 -6.53 -10.14
C ARG A 204 12.61 -6.80 -10.61
N ASP A 205 12.26 -8.07 -10.72
CA ASP A 205 11.03 -8.52 -11.39
C ASP A 205 9.83 -8.46 -10.44
N TRP A 206 8.61 -8.70 -10.96
CA TRP A 206 7.38 -8.62 -10.16
C TRP A 206 6.46 -9.82 -10.37
N TRP A 207 5.95 -10.34 -9.26
CA TRP A 207 4.83 -11.27 -9.24
C TRP A 207 3.50 -10.52 -9.23
N ILE A 208 2.55 -10.96 -10.06
CA ILE A 208 1.16 -10.46 -10.07
C ILE A 208 0.19 -11.64 -9.94
N PRO A 209 -0.02 -12.17 -8.71
CA PRO A 209 -0.94 -13.28 -8.51
C PRO A 209 -2.40 -12.82 -8.54
N ILE A 210 -3.27 -13.61 -9.19
CA ILE A 210 -4.72 -13.43 -9.15
C ILE A 210 -5.41 -14.75 -8.83
N ARG A 211 -6.32 -14.74 -7.85
CA ARG A 211 -7.05 -15.94 -7.44
C ARG A 211 -8.24 -16.20 -8.36
N GLY A 212 -8.42 -17.46 -8.76
CA GLY A 212 -9.63 -17.91 -9.45
C GLY A 212 -10.87 -17.84 -8.54
N PHE A 213 -12.02 -17.47 -9.11
CA PHE A 213 -13.25 -17.32 -8.34
C PHE A 213 -13.85 -18.68 -8.00
N LEU A 214 -14.05 -18.96 -6.71
CA LEU A 214 -14.47 -20.28 -6.22
C LEU A 214 -13.52 -21.41 -6.68
N GLU A 215 -12.27 -21.08 -6.95
CA GLU A 215 -11.23 -22.03 -7.30
C GLU A 215 -10.21 -22.15 -6.16
N ASN A 216 -9.59 -23.31 -6.09
CA ASN A 216 -8.47 -23.63 -5.20
C ASN A 216 -7.12 -23.33 -5.87
N LYS A 217 -7.07 -22.33 -6.76
CA LYS A 217 -5.82 -21.96 -7.46
C LYS A 217 -5.64 -20.48 -7.66
N TRP A 218 -4.37 -20.11 -7.80
CA TRP A 218 -3.89 -18.80 -8.18
C TRP A 218 -3.22 -18.88 -9.54
N TYR A 219 -3.52 -17.92 -10.40
CA TYR A 219 -2.79 -17.68 -11.63
C TYR A 219 -1.67 -16.70 -11.30
N VAL A 220 -0.41 -17.13 -11.44
CA VAL A 220 0.76 -16.36 -11.02
C VAL A 220 1.48 -15.85 -12.25
N PHE A 221 1.40 -14.55 -12.48
CA PHE A 221 2.09 -13.89 -13.58
C PHE A 221 3.42 -13.30 -13.12
N LEU A 222 4.41 -13.35 -14.01
CA LEU A 222 5.72 -12.73 -13.82
C LEU A 222 5.89 -11.60 -14.84
N LEU A 223 6.22 -10.42 -14.35
CA LEU A 223 6.72 -9.30 -15.15
C LEU A 223 8.24 -9.26 -15.00
N ASP A 224 8.95 -9.68 -16.05
CA ASP A 224 10.42 -9.70 -16.12
C ASP A 224 10.95 -8.92 -17.34
N ASP A 225 12.19 -9.17 -17.73
CA ASP A 225 12.87 -8.59 -18.89
C ASP A 225 12.25 -8.94 -20.25
N LYS A 226 11.37 -9.94 -20.30
CA LYS A 226 10.64 -10.35 -21.51
C LYS A 226 9.21 -9.82 -21.53
N GLY A 227 8.82 -9.08 -20.49
CA GLY A 227 7.45 -8.60 -20.28
C GLY A 227 6.61 -9.58 -19.48
N ILE A 228 5.30 -9.30 -19.44
CA ILE A 228 4.35 -10.05 -18.62
C ILE A 228 3.98 -11.40 -19.26
N HIS A 229 4.06 -12.47 -18.48
CA HIS A 229 3.62 -13.81 -18.88
C HIS A 229 3.11 -14.63 -17.70
N LEU A 230 2.27 -15.64 -17.96
CA LEU A 230 1.84 -16.59 -16.94
C LEU A 230 3.02 -17.52 -16.62
N ALA A 231 3.51 -17.47 -15.38
CA ALA A 231 4.59 -18.35 -14.93
C ALA A 231 4.05 -19.75 -14.63
N HIS A 232 3.01 -19.82 -13.78
CA HIS A 232 2.36 -21.08 -13.40
C HIS A 232 0.99 -20.85 -12.76
N GLU A 233 0.27 -21.95 -12.54
CA GLU A 233 -0.88 -22.00 -11.64
C GLU A 233 -0.42 -22.61 -10.31
N SER A 234 -0.70 -21.93 -9.18
CA SER A 234 -0.41 -22.45 -7.85
C SER A 234 -1.69 -22.98 -7.21
N LEU A 235 -1.74 -24.29 -6.94
CA LEU A 235 -2.85 -24.93 -6.23
C LEU A 235 -2.75 -24.65 -4.72
N VAL A 236 -3.89 -24.33 -4.12
CA VAL A 236 -4.07 -24.00 -2.71
C VAL A 236 -5.35 -24.65 -2.22
N LEU A 237 -5.24 -25.83 -1.62
CA LEU A 237 -6.39 -26.71 -1.36
C LEU A 237 -7.21 -26.28 -0.14
N GLU A 238 -6.61 -25.55 0.79
CA GLU A 238 -7.12 -25.32 2.14
C GLU A 238 -8.29 -24.31 2.19
N ILE A 239 -8.38 -23.39 1.22
CA ILE A 239 -9.57 -22.53 1.09
C ILE A 239 -10.74 -23.29 0.44
N GLY A 240 -10.51 -24.38 -0.29
CA GLY A 240 -11.55 -25.02 -1.09
C GLY A 240 -12.28 -24.06 -2.05
N GLU A 241 -13.56 -24.30 -2.28
CA GLU A 241 -14.43 -23.48 -3.15
C GLU A 241 -15.10 -22.32 -2.37
N HIS A 242 -14.36 -21.63 -1.50
CA HIS A 242 -14.85 -20.45 -0.79
C HIS A 242 -14.48 -19.13 -1.50
N ILE A 243 -15.39 -18.14 -1.44
CA ILE A 243 -15.13 -16.78 -1.94
C ILE A 243 -14.10 -16.10 -1.03
N CYS A 244 -13.04 -15.57 -1.64
CA CYS A 244 -12.16 -14.62 -0.94
C CYS A 244 -12.78 -13.23 -1.00
N TRP A 245 -13.08 -12.68 0.17
CA TRP A 245 -13.59 -11.31 0.31
C TRP A 245 -12.49 -10.27 0.23
N PHE A 246 -11.36 -10.55 0.90
CA PHE A 246 -10.19 -9.71 0.88
C PHE A 246 -8.95 -10.57 0.66
N VAL A 247 -8.07 -10.08 -0.19
CA VAL A 247 -6.71 -10.55 -0.33
C VAL A 247 -5.80 -9.47 0.22
N MET A 248 -4.94 -9.85 1.15
CA MET A 248 -3.92 -8.99 1.73
C MET A 248 -2.56 -9.64 1.59
N TYR A 249 -1.52 -8.82 1.69
CA TYR A 249 -0.15 -9.29 1.74
C TYR A 249 0.54 -8.64 2.92
N ASN A 250 1.27 -9.45 3.69
CA ASN A 250 2.10 -9.02 4.80
C ASN A 250 3.56 -9.01 4.33
N ASP A 251 4.07 -7.82 4.04
CA ASP A 251 5.40 -7.60 3.48
C ASP A 251 6.55 -8.05 4.41
N ILE A 252 6.29 -8.07 5.72
CA ILE A 252 7.29 -8.43 6.74
C ILE A 252 7.47 -9.95 6.83
N LYS A 253 6.39 -10.70 6.67
CA LYS A 253 6.39 -12.17 6.76
C LYS A 253 6.42 -12.87 5.41
N ASP A 254 6.32 -12.13 4.30
CA ASP A 254 6.05 -12.67 2.98
C ASP A 254 4.83 -13.59 2.96
N GLN A 255 3.70 -13.09 3.49
CA GLN A 255 2.49 -13.89 3.66
C GLN A 255 1.30 -13.31 2.91
N TYR A 256 0.61 -14.16 2.17
CA TYR A 256 -0.71 -13.87 1.62
C TYR A 256 -1.80 -14.28 2.61
N ILE A 257 -2.82 -13.44 2.72
CA ILE A 257 -3.97 -13.73 3.57
C ILE A 257 -5.23 -13.61 2.74
N CYS A 258 -6.03 -14.68 2.76
CA CYS A 258 -7.34 -14.71 2.17
C CYS A 258 -8.40 -14.75 3.27
N MET A 259 -9.22 -13.70 3.35
CA MET A 259 -10.40 -13.70 4.22
C MET A 259 -11.58 -14.31 3.48
N THR A 260 -12.12 -15.40 3.99
CA THR A 260 -13.39 -15.98 3.56
C THR A 260 -14.47 -15.71 4.61
N GLY A 261 -15.73 -15.82 4.23
CA GLY A 261 -16.85 -15.58 5.15
C GLY A 261 -18.06 -16.39 4.75
N ASP A 262 -18.90 -16.68 5.73
CA ASP A 262 -20.12 -17.48 5.61
C ASP A 262 -21.25 -16.76 4.84
N HIS A 263 -21.17 -15.44 4.72
CA HIS A 263 -22.09 -14.65 3.91
C HIS A 263 -21.52 -14.42 2.51
N PHE A 264 -22.30 -14.80 1.49
CA PHE A 264 -21.95 -14.53 0.09
C PHE A 264 -21.90 -13.01 -0.20
N TYR A 265 -22.34 -12.10 0.68
CA TYR A 265 -22.34 -10.66 0.35
C TYR A 265 -22.16 -9.73 1.58
N PRO A 266 -21.03 -9.00 1.70
CA PRO A 266 -20.73 -8.14 2.85
C PRO A 266 -21.45 -6.77 2.82
N TRP A 267 -22.26 -6.47 1.82
CA TRP A 267 -23.00 -5.19 1.74
C TRP A 267 -24.18 -5.09 2.71
N ARG A 268 -24.57 -6.19 3.36
CA ARG A 268 -25.49 -6.12 4.49
C ARG A 268 -24.78 -5.42 5.65
N PHE A 269 -25.31 -4.24 6.00
CA PHE A 269 -24.83 -3.45 7.15
C PHE A 269 -25.24 -4.06 8.48
N PHE A 270 -26.29 -4.89 8.47
CA PHE A 270 -26.87 -5.50 9.67
C PHE A 270 -27.32 -6.91 9.31
N ASP A 271 -27.00 -7.86 10.18
CA ASP A 271 -27.63 -9.17 10.16
C ASP A 271 -28.13 -9.50 11.58
N ASP A 272 -29.11 -10.39 11.68
CA ASP A 272 -29.72 -10.77 12.96
C ASP A 272 -28.75 -11.60 13.80
N ARG A 273 -27.74 -12.20 13.16
CA ARG A 273 -26.62 -12.93 13.75
C ARG A 273 -25.25 -12.29 13.45
N PRO A 274 -24.21 -12.62 14.24
CA PRO A 274 -22.84 -12.19 13.95
C PRO A 274 -22.32 -12.67 12.59
N PHE A 275 -21.34 -11.95 12.04
CA PHE A 275 -20.57 -12.41 10.89
C PHE A 275 -19.41 -13.29 11.37
N GLU A 276 -19.17 -14.38 10.65
CA GLU A 276 -18.09 -15.34 10.89
C GLU A 276 -17.13 -15.31 9.70
N TYR A 277 -15.87 -15.00 9.98
CA TYR A 277 -14.82 -14.92 8.98
C TYR A 277 -13.74 -15.93 9.28
N GLN A 278 -13.18 -16.53 8.23
CA GLN A 278 -11.99 -17.37 8.31
C GLN A 278 -10.87 -16.69 7.53
N PHE A 279 -9.69 -16.63 8.13
CA PHE A 279 -8.50 -16.03 7.55
C PHE A 279 -7.48 -17.11 7.27
N HIS A 280 -7.28 -17.40 5.99
CA HIS A 280 -6.32 -18.40 5.53
C HIS A 280 -5.00 -17.70 5.21
N ILE A 281 -3.94 -18.07 5.92
CA ILE A 281 -2.59 -17.51 5.78
C ILE A 281 -1.71 -18.47 4.98
N TYR A 282 -1.01 -17.93 4.00
CA TYR A 282 -0.07 -18.62 3.13
C TYR A 282 1.29 -17.96 3.18
N ASP A 283 2.34 -18.74 3.39
CA ASP A 283 3.69 -18.29 3.13
C ASP A 283 3.90 -18.22 1.61
N PHE A 284 4.48 -17.13 1.14
CA PHE A 284 4.72 -16.88 -0.28
C PHE A 284 6.21 -16.94 -0.57
N ASP A 285 6.60 -17.93 -1.35
CA ASP A 285 7.97 -18.03 -1.84
C ASP A 285 8.18 -16.98 -2.93
N ARG A 286 8.89 -15.90 -2.60
CA ARG A 286 9.20 -14.80 -3.54
C ARG A 286 10.16 -15.21 -4.67
N CYS A 287 10.86 -16.34 -4.57
CA CYS A 287 11.67 -16.88 -5.66
C CYS A 287 10.84 -17.74 -6.61
N ALA A 288 9.97 -18.59 -6.09
CA ALA A 288 9.20 -19.52 -6.89
C ALA A 288 7.82 -18.98 -7.31
N GLY A 289 7.32 -17.94 -6.65
CA GLY A 289 5.94 -17.45 -6.82
C GLY A 289 4.89 -18.47 -6.34
N THR A 290 5.23 -19.32 -5.37
CA THR A 290 4.36 -20.39 -4.87
C THR A 290 3.80 -20.10 -3.49
N PHE A 291 2.66 -20.69 -3.19
CA PHE A 291 1.94 -20.51 -1.93
C PHE A 291 2.01 -21.80 -1.11
N GLU A 292 2.45 -21.70 0.14
CA GLU A 292 2.43 -22.79 1.11
C GLU A 292 1.45 -22.44 2.22
N TYR A 293 0.51 -23.36 2.55
CA TYR A 293 -0.42 -23.13 3.63
C TYR A 293 0.31 -23.08 4.98
N ASN A 294 0.07 -22.01 5.73
CA ASN A 294 0.67 -21.83 7.06
C ASN A 294 -0.36 -22.15 8.16
N ARG A 295 -1.42 -21.35 8.28
CA ARG A 295 -2.46 -21.50 9.31
C ARG A 295 -3.77 -20.84 8.92
N THR A 296 -4.80 -21.11 9.71
CA THR A 296 -6.06 -20.37 9.69
C THR A 296 -6.37 -19.81 11.07
N PHE A 297 -7.14 -18.73 11.11
CA PHE A 297 -7.80 -18.25 12.33
C PHE A 297 -9.18 -17.70 11.97
N GLU A 298 -10.08 -17.69 12.95
CA GLU A 298 -11.45 -17.24 12.76
C GLU A 298 -11.67 -15.93 13.50
N LEU A 299 -12.45 -15.02 12.91
CA LEU A 299 -12.93 -13.83 13.58
C LEU A 299 -14.45 -13.79 13.57
N GLU A 300 -15.02 -13.50 14.73
CA GLU A 300 -16.46 -13.38 14.90
C GLU A 300 -16.84 -11.99 15.41
N THR A 301 -17.81 -11.35 14.77
CA THR A 301 -18.18 -9.95 15.10
C THR A 301 -19.23 -9.87 16.21
N TRP A 302 -19.24 -10.83 17.14
CA TRP A 302 -20.32 -11.14 18.09
C TRP A 302 -20.99 -9.92 18.75
N SER A 303 -20.19 -8.96 19.25
CA SER A 303 -20.68 -7.77 19.97
C SER A 303 -21.29 -6.70 19.08
N HIS A 304 -20.92 -6.69 17.79
CA HIS A 304 -21.14 -5.56 16.91
C HIS A 304 -22.20 -5.85 15.84
N LYS A 305 -22.40 -7.10 15.42
CA LYS A 305 -23.33 -7.47 14.32
C LYS A 305 -23.11 -6.66 13.02
N TYR A 306 -21.88 -6.20 12.80
CA TYR A 306 -21.46 -5.42 11.64
C TYR A 306 -20.44 -6.20 10.81
N SER A 307 -20.48 -6.03 9.49
CA SER A 307 -19.47 -6.63 8.60
C SER A 307 -18.14 -5.89 8.66
N LEU A 308 -17.04 -6.64 8.49
CA LEU A 308 -15.70 -6.09 8.21
C LEU A 308 -15.70 -5.46 6.82
N LYS A 309 -15.29 -4.19 6.73
CA LYS A 309 -15.35 -3.40 5.49
C LYS A 309 -14.02 -3.22 4.79
N SER A 310 -12.94 -3.24 5.56
CA SER A 310 -11.58 -3.04 5.11
C SER A 310 -10.64 -3.64 6.13
N LEU A 311 -9.44 -3.96 5.68
CA LEU A 311 -8.41 -4.57 6.49
C LEU A 311 -7.04 -4.07 6.04
N THR A 312 -6.18 -3.78 7.01
CA THR A 312 -4.81 -3.32 6.78
C THR A 312 -3.93 -3.83 7.90
N PHE A 313 -2.74 -4.34 7.55
CA PHE A 313 -1.71 -4.61 8.54
C PHE A 313 -1.09 -3.31 9.03
N CYS A 314 -0.56 -3.31 10.24
CA CYS A 314 0.37 -2.26 10.67
C CYS A 314 1.77 -2.48 10.06
N PRO A 315 2.67 -1.47 10.16
CA PRO A 315 3.97 -1.51 9.49
C PRO A 315 4.83 -2.72 9.84
N ASN A 316 4.78 -3.22 11.08
CA ASN A 316 5.54 -4.41 11.50
C ASN A 316 4.87 -5.76 11.13
N GLY A 317 3.70 -5.72 10.48
CA GLY A 317 2.99 -6.92 10.03
C GLY A 317 2.38 -7.78 11.15
N ARG A 318 2.38 -7.33 12.40
CA ARG A 318 1.82 -8.10 13.52
C ARG A 318 0.33 -7.87 13.71
N TYR A 319 -0.07 -6.61 13.78
CA TYR A 319 -1.45 -6.23 14.07
C TYR A 319 -2.25 -6.01 12.79
N LEU A 320 -3.47 -6.54 12.78
CA LEU A 320 -4.46 -6.35 11.72
C LEU A 320 -5.53 -5.39 12.20
N TYR A 321 -5.78 -4.34 11.42
CA TYR A 321 -6.80 -3.33 11.68
C TYR A 321 -8.00 -3.56 10.78
N GLY A 322 -9.20 -3.48 11.35
CA GLY A 322 -10.46 -3.69 10.62
C GLY A 322 -11.54 -2.69 10.97
N GLY A 323 -12.16 -2.10 9.94
CA GLY A 323 -13.34 -1.26 10.10
C GLY A 323 -14.62 -2.10 10.17
N LEU A 324 -15.39 -1.98 11.26
CA LEU A 324 -16.68 -2.66 11.43
C LEU A 324 -17.85 -1.71 11.24
N GLY A 325 -18.61 -1.93 10.17
CA GLY A 325 -19.92 -1.30 9.94
C GLY A 325 -19.95 0.22 9.89
N GLY A 326 -18.81 0.88 9.66
CA GLY A 326 -18.69 2.34 9.72
C GLY A 326 -18.72 2.93 11.12
N ARG A 327 -18.52 2.12 12.16
CA ARG A 327 -18.76 2.49 13.57
C ARG A 327 -17.61 2.17 14.51
N TYR A 328 -16.86 1.11 14.23
CA TYR A 328 -15.75 0.69 15.07
C TYR A 328 -14.49 0.47 14.25
N LEU A 329 -13.35 0.79 14.85
CA LEU A 329 -12.04 0.32 14.41
C LEU A 329 -11.55 -0.70 15.42
N ILE A 330 -11.27 -1.91 14.95
CA ILE A 330 -10.79 -3.02 15.79
C ILE A 330 -9.37 -3.38 15.37
N GLN A 331 -8.54 -3.72 16.36
CA GLN A 331 -7.21 -4.28 16.18
C GLN A 331 -7.17 -5.75 16.62
N TYR A 332 -6.41 -6.58 15.92
CA TYR A 332 -6.16 -7.98 16.24
C TYR A 332 -4.66 -8.29 16.17
N ASP A 333 -4.12 -9.04 17.13
CA ASP A 333 -2.75 -9.57 17.07
C ASP A 333 -2.73 -10.90 16.30
N THR A 334 -2.27 -10.86 15.05
CA THR A 334 -2.27 -12.05 14.19
C THR A 334 -1.18 -13.07 14.54
N TRP A 335 -0.24 -12.69 15.41
CA TRP A 335 0.82 -13.59 15.87
C TRP A 335 0.42 -14.35 17.13
N ALA A 336 -0.69 -13.97 17.77
CA ALA A 336 -1.24 -14.70 18.90
C ALA A 336 -1.71 -16.11 18.48
N GLU A 337 -1.72 -17.03 19.45
CA GLU A 337 -2.30 -18.36 19.27
C GLU A 337 -3.81 -18.23 19.02
N ASP A 338 -4.49 -17.50 19.91
CA ASP A 338 -5.90 -17.13 19.80
C ASP A 338 -6.04 -15.66 19.35
N VAL A 339 -6.13 -15.44 18.04
CA VAL A 339 -6.24 -14.10 17.44
C VAL A 339 -7.54 -13.41 17.85
N GLN A 340 -8.65 -14.15 17.91
CA GLN A 340 -9.97 -13.59 18.25
C GLN A 340 -9.99 -13.02 19.68
N ALA A 341 -9.33 -13.67 20.62
CA ALA A 341 -9.23 -13.19 22.00
C ALA A 341 -8.44 -11.87 22.15
N THR A 342 -7.66 -11.47 21.14
CA THR A 342 -6.88 -10.23 21.16
C THR A 342 -7.63 -9.02 20.59
N ALA A 343 -8.88 -9.19 20.18
CA ALA A 343 -9.69 -8.12 19.60
C ALA A 343 -9.79 -6.91 20.54
N ASP A 344 -9.27 -5.76 20.10
CA ASP A 344 -9.35 -4.51 20.85
C ASP A 344 -10.07 -3.42 20.06
N THR A 345 -11.01 -2.74 20.70
CA THR A 345 -11.80 -1.67 20.07
C THR A 345 -11.12 -0.33 20.28
N LEU A 346 -10.27 0.06 19.33
CA LEU A 346 -9.50 1.30 19.39
C LEU A 346 -10.34 2.55 19.13
N LEU A 347 -11.39 2.43 18.31
CA LEU A 347 -12.30 3.53 18.01
C LEU A 347 -13.75 3.07 18.09
N ASN A 348 -14.59 3.83 18.81
CA ASN A 348 -16.03 3.63 18.90
C ASN A 348 -16.78 4.97 18.77
N ILE A 349 -17.51 5.14 17.65
CA ILE A 349 -18.20 6.41 17.34
C ILE A 349 -19.32 6.78 18.31
N PHE A 350 -19.77 5.86 19.18
CA PHE A 350 -20.84 6.12 20.15
C PHE A 350 -20.33 6.62 21.49
N THR A 351 -19.05 6.38 21.80
CA THR A 351 -18.47 6.65 23.12
C THR A 351 -17.34 7.66 23.08
N MET A 352 -16.69 7.84 21.93
CA MET A 352 -15.58 8.77 21.77
C MET A 352 -16.06 10.10 21.19
N GLU A 353 -15.62 11.22 21.79
CA GLU A 353 -15.94 12.57 21.32
C GLU A 353 -15.19 12.93 20.03
N ASN A 354 -13.98 12.38 19.86
CA ASN A 354 -13.08 12.59 18.72
C ASN A 354 -13.24 11.50 17.63
N ALA A 355 -14.45 10.95 17.46
CA ALA A 355 -14.70 9.89 16.47
C ALA A 355 -15.61 10.37 15.33
N GLU A 356 -15.16 10.12 14.10
CA GLU A 356 -15.93 10.43 12.90
C GLU A 356 -16.70 9.18 12.41
N PRO A 357 -18.01 9.28 12.11
CA PRO A 357 -18.78 8.19 11.54
C PRO A 357 -18.26 7.74 10.17
N GLY A 358 -18.72 6.57 9.70
CA GLY A 358 -18.43 6.11 8.35
C GLY A 358 -17.02 5.53 8.18
N ILE A 359 -16.40 5.02 9.26
CA ILE A 359 -15.12 4.30 9.23
C ILE A 359 -15.07 3.34 8.04
N TYR A 360 -14.18 3.62 7.09
CA TYR A 360 -14.20 2.95 5.80
C TYR A 360 -12.92 2.22 5.48
N GLU A 361 -11.77 2.89 5.41
CA GLU A 361 -10.49 2.24 5.08
C GLU A 361 -9.34 2.78 5.92
N PRO A 362 -8.74 1.97 6.80
CA PRO A 362 -7.41 2.22 7.33
C PRO A 362 -6.34 1.83 6.31
N LYS A 363 -5.31 2.65 6.14
CA LYS A 363 -4.17 2.37 5.26
C LYS A 363 -2.87 2.94 5.82
N ILE A 364 -1.78 2.16 5.75
CA ILE A 364 -0.44 2.64 6.09
C ILE A 364 0.02 3.64 5.03
N THR A 365 0.43 4.82 5.48
CA THR A 365 1.08 5.84 4.64
C THR A 365 2.53 5.46 4.34
N PRO A 366 3.16 6.05 3.31
CA PRO A 366 4.59 5.89 3.06
C PRO A 366 5.52 6.19 4.25
N ARG A 367 5.01 6.92 5.27
CA ARG A 367 5.74 7.30 6.49
C ARG A 367 5.55 6.34 7.66
N GLY A 368 4.75 5.28 7.52
CA GLY A 368 4.48 4.32 8.60
C GLY A 368 3.35 4.72 9.55
N GLU A 369 2.87 5.97 9.53
CA GLU A 369 1.57 6.31 10.17
C GLU A 369 0.42 5.63 9.43
N MET A 370 -0.71 5.44 10.10
CA MET A 370 -1.92 4.91 9.48
C MET A 370 -2.98 6.00 9.36
N TRP A 371 -3.57 6.14 8.19
CA TRP A 371 -4.70 7.04 7.96
C TRP A 371 -5.98 6.23 7.81
N LEU A 372 -7.03 6.66 8.49
CA LEU A 372 -8.36 6.08 8.43
C LEU A 372 -9.31 7.02 7.69
N GLN A 373 -9.73 6.58 6.51
CA GLN A 373 -10.70 7.27 5.68
C GLN A 373 -12.14 7.02 6.15
N HIS A 374 -12.96 8.06 6.08
CA HIS A 374 -14.37 8.03 6.45
C HIS A 374 -15.26 8.24 5.22
N TRP A 375 -16.22 7.34 5.02
CA TRP A 375 -17.19 7.39 3.94
C TRP A 375 -18.08 8.62 4.06
N ALA A 376 -18.19 9.38 2.96
CA ALA A 376 -19.00 10.59 2.87
C ALA A 376 -18.66 11.65 3.93
N SER A 377 -17.41 11.69 4.38
CA SER A 377 -16.87 12.70 5.29
C SER A 377 -15.69 13.44 4.65
N ASP A 378 -15.49 14.69 5.05
CA ASP A 378 -14.34 15.51 4.68
C ASP A 378 -13.16 15.31 5.64
N LYS A 379 -13.28 14.42 6.63
CA LYS A 379 -12.23 14.14 7.61
C LYS A 379 -11.53 12.81 7.35
N ILE A 380 -10.25 12.78 7.69
CA ILE A 380 -9.42 11.58 7.77
C ILE A 380 -8.83 11.54 9.18
N THR A 381 -9.00 10.41 9.85
CA THR A 381 -8.43 10.18 11.19
C THR A 381 -6.98 9.73 11.04
N VAL A 382 -6.08 10.32 11.83
CA VAL A 382 -4.66 9.91 11.89
C VAL A 382 -4.48 8.97 13.08
N ILE A 383 -3.88 7.81 12.82
CA ILE A 383 -3.57 6.78 13.82
C ILE A 383 -2.05 6.70 13.93
N LYS A 384 -1.54 7.03 15.12
CA LYS A 384 -0.11 6.99 15.44
C LYS A 384 0.21 5.72 16.21
N ASN A 385 1.45 5.28 16.08
CA ASN A 385 1.97 4.04 16.63
C ASN A 385 1.12 2.79 16.26
N PRO A 386 0.68 2.63 15.00
CA PRO A 386 -0.15 1.49 14.61
C PRO A 386 0.54 0.13 14.82
N GLU A 387 1.86 0.12 14.99
CA GLU A 387 2.67 -1.06 15.28
C GLU A 387 2.59 -1.55 16.73
N LEU A 388 1.98 -0.77 17.64
CA LEU A 388 1.78 -1.11 19.06
C LEU A 388 0.38 -1.66 19.32
N SER A 389 0.11 -2.11 20.54
CA SER A 389 -1.19 -2.68 20.93
C SER A 389 -2.00 -1.74 21.81
N GLY A 390 -3.32 -1.72 21.60
CA GLY A 390 -4.27 -1.13 22.52
C GLY A 390 -4.02 0.35 22.83
N GLU A 391 -3.91 0.71 24.11
CA GLU A 391 -3.79 2.11 24.56
C GLU A 391 -2.54 2.85 24.06
N ASP A 392 -1.51 2.10 23.64
CA ASP A 392 -0.30 2.67 23.03
C ASP A 392 -0.52 3.12 21.57
N VAL A 393 -1.62 2.66 20.95
CA VAL A 393 -2.08 3.14 19.64
C VAL A 393 -2.87 4.43 19.86
N ILE A 394 -2.42 5.52 19.24
CA ILE A 394 -3.02 6.83 19.46
C ILE A 394 -3.93 7.21 18.29
N ILE A 395 -5.23 7.31 18.56
CA ILE A 395 -6.19 7.96 17.68
C ILE A 395 -6.05 9.48 17.89
N SER A 396 -5.59 10.19 16.86
CA SER A 396 -5.38 11.64 16.93
C SER A 396 -6.69 12.40 17.18
N ASP A 397 -6.66 13.36 18.10
CA ASP A 397 -7.77 14.32 18.31
C ASP A 397 -7.94 15.28 17.12
N GLU A 398 -6.86 15.47 16.36
CA GLU A 398 -6.86 16.29 15.16
C GLU A 398 -7.06 15.43 13.91
N PHE A 399 -8.11 15.75 13.16
CA PHE A 399 -8.36 15.18 11.84
C PHE A 399 -7.58 15.94 10.78
N ILE A 400 -7.19 15.23 9.71
CA ILE A 400 -6.89 15.89 8.45
C ILE A 400 -8.24 16.26 7.82
N VAL A 401 -8.52 17.56 7.77
CA VAL A 401 -9.75 18.10 7.16
C VAL A 401 -9.48 18.46 5.70
N THR A 402 -10.19 17.80 4.81
CA THR A 402 -10.12 18.02 3.36
C THR A 402 -11.17 19.05 2.93
N PRO A 403 -10.93 19.86 1.88
CA PRO A 403 -11.92 20.83 1.40
C PRO A 403 -13.20 20.20 0.83
N TRP A 404 -13.20 18.89 0.57
CA TRP A 404 -14.28 18.19 -0.11
C TRP A 404 -14.49 16.82 0.51
N VAL A 405 -15.75 16.41 0.58
CA VAL A 405 -16.14 15.08 1.04
C VAL A 405 -15.44 13.99 0.25
N ASN A 406 -14.99 12.96 0.94
CA ASN A 406 -14.40 11.76 0.38
C ASN A 406 -15.45 10.65 0.24
N ALA A 407 -15.39 9.86 -0.84
CA ALA A 407 -16.38 8.80 -1.08
C ALA A 407 -15.77 7.42 -1.42
N GLY A 408 -14.51 7.35 -1.83
CA GLY A 408 -13.81 6.12 -2.18
C GLY A 408 -12.85 5.65 -1.08
N THR A 409 -11.86 4.86 -1.50
CA THR A 409 -10.70 4.41 -0.71
C THR A 409 -9.46 5.23 -1.07
N PHE A 410 -8.32 5.02 -0.43
CA PHE A 410 -7.03 5.49 -0.92
C PHE A 410 -6.55 4.67 -2.14
N PRO A 411 -5.60 5.21 -2.95
CA PRO A 411 -5.03 4.47 -4.07
C PRO A 411 -4.34 3.17 -3.63
N ASN A 412 -4.49 2.11 -4.40
CA ASN A 412 -3.73 0.87 -4.25
C ASN A 412 -2.34 1.05 -4.85
N ASN A 413 -1.31 0.76 -4.08
CA ASN A 413 0.08 0.87 -4.47
C ASN A 413 0.80 -0.43 -4.11
N ALA A 414 1.75 -0.85 -4.94
CA ALA A 414 2.66 -1.92 -4.55
C ALA A 414 3.61 -1.42 -3.45
N ASN A 415 4.17 -2.34 -2.66
CA ASN A 415 5.28 -1.98 -1.80
C ASN A 415 6.56 -1.94 -2.63
N TYR A 416 6.96 -0.74 -3.06
CA TYR A 416 8.15 -0.52 -3.89
C TYR A 416 9.48 -0.67 -3.12
N ARG A 417 9.42 -0.73 -1.79
CA ARG A 417 10.55 -0.71 -0.85
C ARG A 417 11.02 -2.10 -0.40
N ILE A 418 10.55 -3.14 -1.08
CA ILE A 418 10.99 -4.51 -0.86
C ILE A 418 12.10 -4.84 -1.86
N GLY A 419 13.25 -5.22 -1.32
CA GLY A 419 14.46 -5.57 -2.08
C GLY A 419 14.59 -7.04 -2.44
N PRO A 420 15.73 -7.42 -3.05
CA PRO A 420 16.11 -8.82 -3.26
C PRO A 420 16.23 -9.58 -1.93
N ILE A 421 16.27 -10.91 -2.03
CA ILE A 421 16.67 -11.78 -0.92
C ILE A 421 18.05 -12.32 -1.29
N ASP A 422 19.08 -11.72 -0.71
CA ASP A 422 20.47 -12.05 -1.01
C ASP A 422 20.78 -13.50 -0.63
N GLY A 423 21.53 -14.19 -1.48
CA GLY A 423 21.85 -15.60 -1.28
C GLY A 423 20.67 -16.58 -1.50
N SER A 424 19.49 -16.08 -1.88
CA SER A 424 18.36 -16.93 -2.24
C SER A 424 18.63 -17.72 -3.53
N PRO A 425 17.91 -18.84 -3.79
CA PRO A 425 18.10 -19.62 -5.02
C PRO A 425 17.87 -18.84 -6.32
N CYS A 426 17.17 -17.71 -6.26
CA CYS A 426 16.87 -16.87 -7.40
C CYS A 426 17.63 -15.54 -7.44
N ASP A 427 18.55 -15.33 -6.49
CA ASP A 427 19.51 -14.23 -6.50
C ASP A 427 20.53 -14.46 -7.63
N THR A 428 20.14 -14.04 -8.82
CA THR A 428 20.84 -14.35 -10.09
C THR A 428 21.29 -13.10 -10.83
N LEU A 429 20.90 -11.92 -10.33
CA LEU A 429 21.13 -10.64 -10.99
C LEU A 429 22.30 -9.85 -10.36
N GLY A 430 22.80 -10.29 -9.20
CA GLY A 430 23.84 -9.54 -8.45
C GLY A 430 23.34 -8.17 -8.02
N ILE A 431 22.04 -8.07 -7.72
CA ILE A 431 21.43 -6.88 -7.14
C ILE A 431 21.40 -7.18 -5.64
N ASP A 432 22.18 -6.43 -4.88
CA ASP A 432 22.25 -6.62 -3.43
C ASP A 432 21.13 -5.85 -2.73
N ASN A 433 20.65 -6.39 -1.61
CA ASN A 433 19.72 -5.69 -0.75
C ASN A 433 20.48 -4.64 0.07
N LEU A 434 20.37 -3.36 -0.32
CA LEU A 434 21.01 -2.25 0.37
C LEU A 434 20.00 -1.61 1.35
N PRO A 435 20.14 -1.83 2.66
CA PRO A 435 19.19 -1.32 3.64
C PRO A 435 19.22 0.21 3.61
N ARG A 436 18.08 0.84 3.88
CA ARG A 436 17.97 2.29 3.94
C ARG A 436 17.32 2.72 5.23
N ALA A 437 18.09 3.48 6.02
CA ALA A 437 17.67 3.98 7.31
C ALA A 437 16.56 4.99 7.11
N TRP A 438 15.49 4.83 7.89
CA TRP A 438 14.51 5.89 8.08
C TRP A 438 13.76 5.68 9.37
N PHE A 439 13.46 6.77 10.07
CA PHE A 439 12.61 6.73 11.24
C PHE A 439 11.56 7.84 11.20
N GLN A 440 10.51 7.61 11.97
CA GLN A 440 9.59 8.66 12.40
C GLN A 440 9.63 8.79 13.92
N TYR A 441 9.20 9.95 14.41
CA TYR A 441 9.05 10.17 15.84
C TYR A 441 7.81 11.00 16.15
N ASN A 442 7.27 10.83 17.36
CA ASN A 442 6.17 11.65 17.85
C ASN A 442 6.20 11.79 19.39
N GLY A 443 5.50 12.82 19.90
CA GLY A 443 5.33 13.09 21.33
C GLY A 443 3.92 12.82 21.86
N ALA A 444 3.13 11.98 21.17
CA ALA A 444 1.72 11.82 21.50
C ALA A 444 1.53 11.06 22.82
N ASN A 445 0.79 11.64 23.76
CA ASN A 445 0.60 11.14 25.14
C ASN A 445 1.91 10.96 25.93
N LEU A 446 2.93 11.76 25.61
CA LEU A 446 4.23 11.76 26.28
C LEU A 446 4.49 13.09 26.99
N THR A 447 5.48 13.11 27.88
CA THR A 447 5.96 14.36 28.48
C THR A 447 6.70 15.22 27.45
N GLU A 448 6.95 16.49 27.80
CA GLU A 448 7.63 17.43 26.89
C GLU A 448 9.05 17.01 26.50
N PHE A 449 9.71 16.19 27.33
CA PHE A 449 11.06 15.67 27.11
C PHE A 449 11.10 14.28 26.48
N GLU A 450 9.94 13.64 26.28
CA GLU A 450 9.88 12.29 25.74
C GLU A 450 9.51 12.30 24.26
N ARG A 451 10.16 11.43 23.49
CA ARG A 451 9.79 11.14 22.10
C ARG A 451 9.78 9.64 21.89
N ARG A 452 8.78 9.15 21.15
CA ARG A 452 8.73 7.78 20.68
C ARG A 452 9.33 7.72 19.28
N PHE A 453 10.27 6.82 19.07
CA PHE A 453 10.90 6.59 17.77
C PHE A 453 10.43 5.26 17.19
N THR A 454 10.17 5.25 15.89
CA THR A 454 9.73 4.08 15.15
C THR A 454 10.58 3.91 13.91
N ASP A 455 11.23 2.75 13.80
CA ASP A 455 11.88 2.32 12.57
C ASP A 455 10.86 2.17 11.45
N ILE A 456 11.14 2.85 10.33
CA ILE A 456 10.42 2.69 9.06
C ILE A 456 11.44 2.45 7.93
N SER A 457 12.61 1.94 8.28
CA SER A 457 13.67 1.58 7.34
C SER A 457 13.19 0.50 6.38
N TYR A 458 13.77 0.50 5.19
CA TYR A 458 13.37 -0.37 4.11
C TYR A 458 14.55 -1.19 3.58
N PHE A 459 14.27 -2.12 2.66
CA PHE A 459 15.26 -3.05 2.15
C PHE A 459 15.82 -4.01 3.24
N ARG A 460 14.92 -4.51 4.10
CA ARG A 460 15.15 -5.57 5.12
C ARG A 460 16.49 -5.42 5.88
N PRO A 461 16.65 -4.37 6.69
CA PRO A 461 17.77 -4.30 7.62
C PRO A 461 17.74 -5.47 8.63
N GLU A 462 18.91 -5.85 9.11
CA GLU A 462 19.11 -6.94 10.09
C GLU A 462 19.63 -6.42 11.43
N GLN A 463 20.26 -5.25 11.45
CA GLN A 463 20.81 -4.59 12.63
C GLN A 463 20.41 -3.12 12.65
N TRP A 464 20.27 -2.56 13.86
CA TRP A 464 19.88 -1.19 14.12
C TRP A 464 20.67 -0.62 15.29
N GLU A 465 21.19 0.59 15.11
CA GLU A 465 21.82 1.40 16.14
C GLU A 465 21.22 2.80 16.11
N TRP A 466 20.72 3.26 17.26
CA TRP A 466 20.21 4.61 17.45
C TRP A 466 21.21 5.42 18.25
N ASP A 467 21.51 6.62 17.79
CA ASP A 467 22.18 7.67 18.56
C ASP A 467 21.18 8.81 18.75
N PHE A 468 20.81 9.10 19.99
CA PHE A 468 19.81 10.13 20.29
C PHE A 468 20.41 11.55 20.30
N GLY A 469 21.70 11.72 20.06
CA GLY A 469 22.35 13.04 20.05
C GLY A 469 22.52 13.67 21.43
N ASP A 470 22.16 12.96 22.51
CA ASP A 470 22.36 13.35 23.91
C ASP A 470 23.49 12.56 24.61
N GLY A 471 24.21 11.73 23.85
CA GLY A 471 25.26 10.84 24.33
C GLY A 471 24.78 9.45 24.75
N THR A 472 23.49 9.14 24.57
CA THR A 472 22.94 7.79 24.75
C THR A 472 22.69 7.08 23.42
N THR A 473 22.76 5.76 23.44
CA THR A 473 22.51 4.91 22.26
C THR A 473 21.58 3.75 22.58
N TYR A 474 20.97 3.17 21.55
CA TYR A 474 20.15 1.96 21.64
C TYR A 474 20.45 0.98 20.50
N TYR A 475 20.56 -0.31 20.82
CA TYR A 475 20.73 -1.39 19.85
C TYR A 475 19.45 -2.21 19.73
N GLY A 476 18.83 -2.15 18.55
CA GLY A 476 17.58 -2.84 18.25
C GLY A 476 16.63 -2.02 17.39
N GLN A 477 15.70 -2.70 16.73
CA GLN A 477 14.79 -2.07 15.76
C GLN A 477 13.86 -1.02 16.40
N HIS A 478 13.31 -1.32 17.56
CA HIS A 478 12.30 -0.48 18.21
C HIS A 478 12.82 0.02 19.56
N PRO A 479 13.39 1.25 19.63
CA PRO A 479 13.90 1.83 20.89
C PRO A 479 12.79 2.19 21.87
N GLY A 480 11.54 2.35 21.40
CA GLY A 480 10.41 2.75 22.22
C GLY A 480 10.41 4.26 22.50
N VAL A 481 10.09 4.62 23.75
CA VAL A 481 10.12 6.02 24.23
C VAL A 481 11.51 6.34 24.75
N HIS A 482 12.08 7.44 24.28
CA HIS A 482 13.33 8.03 24.76
C HIS A 482 13.05 9.34 25.52
N GLU A 483 13.68 9.52 26.67
CA GLU A 483 13.57 10.73 27.51
C GLU A 483 14.86 11.56 27.39
N PHE A 484 14.73 12.79 26.86
CA PHE A 484 15.84 13.73 26.72
C PHE A 484 16.14 14.46 28.05
N PRO A 485 17.41 14.84 28.30
CA PRO A 485 17.81 15.45 29.57
C PRO A 485 17.25 16.87 29.82
N GLY A 486 16.66 17.50 28.81
CA GLY A 486 16.02 18.81 28.90
C GLY A 486 15.70 19.40 27.54
N TYR A 487 15.25 20.66 27.51
CA TYR A 487 15.02 21.36 26.24
C TYR A 487 16.31 21.52 25.45
N GLY A 488 16.25 21.26 24.15
CA GLY A 488 17.35 21.36 23.20
C GLY A 488 16.92 20.82 21.85
N GLU A 489 17.75 21.03 20.84
CA GLU A 489 17.64 20.33 19.55
C GLU A 489 18.63 19.15 19.60
N TYR A 490 18.13 17.95 19.35
CA TYR A 490 18.94 16.73 19.38
C TYR A 490 19.06 16.17 17.97
N HIS A 491 20.29 15.89 17.52
CA HIS A 491 20.52 15.32 16.20
C HIS A 491 20.45 13.79 16.32
N VAL A 492 19.24 13.26 16.17
CA VAL A 492 18.98 11.83 16.32
C VAL A 492 19.33 11.12 15.02
N CYS A 493 20.11 10.05 15.11
CA CYS A 493 20.52 9.22 13.98
C CYS A 493 20.09 7.77 14.19
N LEU A 494 19.54 7.16 13.14
CA LEU A 494 19.35 5.72 13.03
C LEU A 494 20.33 5.19 11.98
N THR A 495 21.14 4.23 12.37
CA THR A 495 22.01 3.45 11.48
C THR A 495 21.44 2.04 11.37
N VAL A 496 21.22 1.58 10.14
CA VAL A 496 20.76 0.21 9.86
C VAL A 496 21.74 -0.51 8.96
N SER A 497 21.89 -1.81 9.15
CA SER A 497 22.80 -2.62 8.33
C SER A 497 22.32 -4.04 8.11
N ASN A 498 22.88 -4.67 7.08
CA ASN A 498 22.84 -6.10 6.82
C ASN A 498 24.24 -6.55 6.34
N GLU A 499 24.37 -7.76 5.80
CA GLU A 499 25.66 -8.27 5.34
C GLU A 499 26.27 -7.48 4.16
N ASN A 500 25.46 -6.72 3.41
CA ASN A 500 25.85 -6.06 2.17
C ASN A 500 26.15 -4.56 2.33
N ALA A 501 25.44 -3.85 3.19
CA ALA A 501 25.71 -2.44 3.46
C ALA A 501 25.19 -1.93 4.81
N GLU A 502 25.54 -0.68 5.10
CA GLU A 502 25.04 0.12 6.20
C GLU A 502 24.57 1.47 5.65
N ASP A 503 23.50 2.01 6.22
CA ASP A 503 22.98 3.34 5.91
C ASP A 503 22.59 4.08 7.20
N THR A 504 22.71 5.41 7.19
CA THR A 504 22.40 6.25 8.35
C THR A 504 21.50 7.41 7.94
N TYR A 505 20.37 7.56 8.65
CA TYR A 505 19.48 8.70 8.53
C TYR A 505 19.48 9.49 9.84
N CYS A 506 19.66 10.82 9.74
CA CYS A 506 19.63 11.71 10.89
C CYS A 506 18.61 12.83 10.68
N GLU A 507 17.92 13.20 11.76
CA GLU A 507 16.97 14.31 11.79
C GLU A 507 17.11 15.08 13.12
N TRP A 508 16.87 16.39 13.08
CA TRP A 508 16.82 17.21 14.28
C TRP A 508 15.45 17.07 14.96
N VAL A 509 15.45 16.71 16.24
CA VAL A 509 14.27 16.41 17.06
C VAL A 509 14.02 17.45 18.15
#